data_AF-E4PU66-F1
#
_entry.id   AF-E4PU66-F1
#
_cell.length_a   1.000
_cell.length_b   1.000
_cell.length_c   1.000
_cell.angle_alpha   90.00
_cell.angle_beta   90.00
_cell.angle_gamma   90.00
#
_symmetry.space_group_name_H-M   'P 1'
#
loop_
_entity.id
_entity.type
_entity.pdbx_description
1 polymer ?
#
loop_
_entity_poly.entity_id
_entity_poly.type
_entity_poly.pdbx_seq_one_letter_code
_entity_poly.pdbx_strand_id
1 'polypeptide(L)'
;MKKVIKYLVIEKIDNKNEYYLRMTSEMQDDIGTVSYLQFKNTDKKHLKEDDIFLALEASKAILNLKMPLDATVVKWNQKALENPKLISSHDDNENWIMVLSDIDENKFMSLEDF
;
A
#
# COMPACT_ATOMS: atom_id res chain seq x y z
N MET A 1 10.66 -7.77 7.82
CA MET A 1 9.90 -8.98 7.40
C MET A 1 8.84 -8.53 6.40
N LYS A 2 8.73 -9.19 5.25
CA LYS A 2 7.75 -8.86 4.21
C LYS A 2 6.74 -9.99 4.07
N LYS A 3 5.47 -9.62 3.97
CA LYS A 3 4.34 -10.51 3.71
C LYS A 3 3.59 -10.02 2.48
N VAL A 4 2.96 -10.91 1.74
CA VAL A 4 2.13 -10.57 0.59
C VAL A 4 0.68 -10.95 0.83
N ILE A 5 -0.22 -10.10 0.35
CA ILE A 5 -1.66 -10.36 0.32
C ILE A 5 -2.25 -9.75 -0.94
N LYS A 6 -2.81 -10.61 -1.81
CA LYS A 6 -3.19 -10.25 -3.17
C LYS A 6 -1.96 -9.68 -3.90
N TYR A 7 -2.05 -8.45 -4.40
CA TYR A 7 -0.98 -7.75 -5.11
C TYR A 7 -0.28 -6.67 -4.26
N LEU A 8 -0.42 -6.76 -2.94
CA LEU A 8 0.12 -5.78 -1.99
C LEU A 8 1.13 -6.45 -1.05
N VAL A 9 2.22 -5.73 -0.79
CA VAL A 9 3.25 -6.13 0.19
C VAL A 9 3.05 -5.34 1.47
N ILE A 10 3.05 -6.06 2.61
CA ILE A 10 3.07 -5.50 3.95
C ILE A 10 4.45 -5.79 4.55
N GLU A 11 5.24 -4.75 4.73
CA GLU A 11 6.62 -4.86 5.24
C GLU A 11 6.73 -4.27 6.64
N LYS A 12 7.09 -5.11 7.62
CA LYS A 12 7.33 -4.65 9.00
C LYS A 12 8.53 -3.73 9.07
N ILE A 13 8.35 -2.56 9.68
CA ILE A 13 9.39 -1.57 9.96
C ILE A 13 10.10 -1.96 11.26
N ASP A 14 11.43 -2.06 11.21
CA ASP A 14 12.24 -2.53 12.33
C ASP A 14 11.97 -1.75 13.63
N ASN A 15 11.93 -2.49 14.74
CA ASN A 15 11.75 -1.97 16.11
C ASN A 15 10.45 -1.19 16.34
N LYS A 16 9.44 -1.33 15.46
CA LYS A 16 8.11 -0.72 15.61
C LYS A 16 7.00 -1.69 15.25
N ASN A 17 5.80 -1.44 15.77
CA ASN A 17 4.57 -2.08 15.27
C ASN A 17 3.97 -1.27 14.10
N GLU A 18 4.81 -0.93 13.14
CA GLU A 18 4.46 -0.17 11.94
C GLU A 18 4.85 -0.96 10.69
N TYR A 19 4.11 -0.76 9.60
CA TYR A 19 4.27 -1.53 8.37
C TYR A 19 4.18 -0.61 7.15
N TYR A 20 5.09 -0.76 6.19
CA TYR A 20 4.91 -0.17 4.87
C TYR A 20 3.91 -1.01 4.07
N LEU A 21 2.98 -0.33 3.38
CA LEU A 21 2.12 -0.93 2.35
C LEU A 21 2.63 -0.50 0.97
N ARG A 22 2.85 -1.48 0.08
CA ARG A 22 3.42 -1.29 -1.27
C ARG A 22 2.66 -2.15 -2.28
N MET A 23 2.82 -1.86 -3.58
CA MET A 23 2.45 -2.81 -4.64
C MET A 23 3.55 -3.86 -4.80
N THR A 24 3.20 -5.08 -5.22
CA THR A 24 4.21 -6.05 -5.69
C THR A 24 4.82 -5.60 -7.02
N SER A 25 6.02 -6.07 -7.36
CA SER A 25 6.63 -5.79 -8.67
C SER A 25 5.76 -6.29 -9.83
N GLU A 26 5.11 -7.45 -9.67
CA GLU A 26 4.15 -7.99 -10.64
C GLU A 26 3.02 -6.98 -10.92
N MET A 27 2.43 -6.41 -9.86
CA MET A 27 1.37 -5.42 -10.03
C MET A 27 1.88 -4.14 -10.70
N GLN A 28 3.08 -3.68 -10.34
CA GLN A 28 3.69 -2.52 -10.97
C GLN A 28 3.88 -2.73 -12.49
N ASP A 29 4.33 -3.92 -12.88
CA ASP A 29 4.51 -4.29 -14.29
C ASP A 29 3.17 -4.43 -15.03
N ASP A 30 2.16 -5.01 -14.38
CA ASP A 30 0.83 -5.24 -14.94
C ASP A 30 0.07 -3.93 -15.23
N ILE A 31 0.11 -2.98 -14.30
CA ILE A 31 -0.61 -1.70 -14.44
C ILE A 31 0.24 -0.63 -15.15
N GLY A 32 1.57 -0.79 -15.13
CA GLY A 32 2.53 0.17 -15.64
C GLY A 32 2.75 1.38 -14.74
N THR A 33 3.26 2.47 -15.33
CA THR A 33 3.59 3.68 -14.57
C THR A 33 2.33 4.43 -14.18
N VAL A 34 2.14 4.66 -12.88
CA VAL A 34 1.07 5.50 -12.33
C VAL A 34 1.31 6.96 -12.71
N SER A 35 0.32 7.59 -13.34
CA SER A 35 0.33 9.00 -13.75
C SER A 35 -0.54 9.87 -12.85
N TYR A 36 -1.52 9.29 -12.16
CA TYR A 36 -2.39 9.98 -11.22
C TYR A 36 -2.80 9.04 -10.08
N LEU A 37 -2.92 9.61 -8.87
CA LEU A 37 -3.49 8.90 -7.74
C LEU A 37 -4.28 9.83 -6.82
N GLN A 38 -5.22 9.25 -6.09
CA GLN A 38 -6.00 9.93 -5.06
C GLN A 38 -6.17 9.00 -3.86
N PHE A 39 -5.68 9.41 -2.70
CA PHE A 39 -6.01 8.74 -1.44
C PHE A 39 -7.50 8.89 -1.11
N LYS A 40 -8.10 7.81 -0.61
CA LYS A 40 -9.53 7.72 -0.27
C LYS A 40 -9.68 7.46 1.23
N ASN A 41 -10.85 7.80 1.78
CA ASN A 41 -11.16 7.67 3.22
C ASN A 41 -10.13 8.38 4.13
N THR A 42 -9.59 9.51 3.70
CA THR A 42 -8.54 10.26 4.44
C THR A 42 -9.06 10.95 5.71
N ASP A 43 -10.37 11.04 5.87
CA ASP A 43 -11.08 11.48 7.08
C ASP A 43 -11.07 10.42 8.19
N LYS A 44 -10.76 9.16 7.86
CA LYS A 44 -10.71 8.04 8.81
C LYS A 44 -9.27 7.70 9.17
N LYS A 45 -9.04 7.46 10.47
CA LYS A 45 -7.76 6.92 10.95
C LYS A 45 -7.69 5.39 10.86
N HIS A 46 -8.81 4.71 11.12
CA HIS A 46 -8.91 3.25 10.98
C HIS A 46 -9.62 2.95 9.67
N LEU A 47 -9.01 2.09 8.85
CA LEU A 47 -9.63 1.55 7.65
C LEU A 47 -9.90 0.07 7.87
N LYS A 48 -11.06 -0.39 7.39
CA LYS A 48 -11.48 -1.78 7.43
C LYS A 48 -11.08 -2.51 6.16
N GLU A 49 -10.97 -3.82 6.24
CA GLU A 49 -10.88 -4.66 5.04
C GLU A 49 -11.94 -4.24 4.03
N ASP A 50 -11.57 -4.22 2.75
CA ASP A 50 -12.38 -3.74 1.63
C ASP A 50 -12.67 -2.22 1.54
N ASP A 51 -12.31 -1.40 2.53
CA ASP A 51 -12.35 0.06 2.38
C ASP A 51 -11.40 0.48 1.25
N ILE A 52 -11.88 1.32 0.33
CA ILE A 52 -11.02 1.87 -0.74
C ILE A 52 -10.04 2.86 -0.10
N PHE A 53 -8.74 2.69 -0.31
CA PHE A 53 -7.71 3.60 0.20
C PHE A 53 -6.99 4.37 -0.90
N LEU A 54 -7.01 3.87 -2.13
CA LEU A 54 -6.32 4.49 -3.26
C LEU A 54 -7.13 4.30 -4.55
N ALA A 55 -7.38 5.40 -5.26
CA ALA A 55 -7.73 5.35 -6.68
C ALA A 55 -6.47 5.74 -7.47
N LEU A 56 -6.18 5.04 -8.57
CA LEU A 56 -5.03 5.33 -9.42
C LEU A 56 -5.37 5.19 -10.90
N GLU A 57 -4.66 5.96 -11.71
CA GLU A 57 -4.58 5.82 -13.16
C GLU A 57 -3.11 5.56 -13.53
N ALA A 58 -2.89 4.45 -14.22
CA ALA A 58 -1.60 4.02 -14.72
C ALA A 58 -1.67 3.78 -16.22
N SER A 59 -0.51 3.63 -16.87
CA SER A 59 -0.43 3.56 -18.33
C SER A 59 -1.20 2.40 -18.97
N LYS A 60 -1.54 1.35 -18.20
CA LYS A 60 -2.28 0.18 -18.69
C LYS A 60 -3.63 -0.05 -17.99
N ALA A 61 -3.91 0.62 -16.88
CA ALA A 61 -5.09 0.34 -16.06
C ALA A 61 -5.56 1.53 -15.21
N ILE A 62 -6.85 1.53 -14.89
CA ILE A 62 -7.45 2.40 -13.87
C ILE A 62 -7.98 1.49 -12.76
N LEU A 63 -7.52 1.71 -11.53
CA LEU A 63 -7.82 0.83 -10.40
C LEU A 63 -8.30 1.59 -9.17
N ASN A 64 -9.15 0.94 -8.39
CA ASN A 64 -9.41 1.29 -7.00
C ASN A 64 -8.86 0.17 -6.12
N LEU A 65 -7.86 0.48 -5.30
CA LEU A 65 -7.28 -0.45 -4.35
C LEU A 65 -8.01 -0.37 -3.01
N LYS A 66 -8.26 -1.56 -2.48
CA LYS A 66 -8.96 -1.76 -1.22
C LYS A 66 -8.01 -2.28 -0.15
N MET A 67 -8.25 -1.89 1.09
CA MET A 67 -7.45 -2.35 2.21
C MET A 67 -7.50 -3.88 2.29
N PRO A 68 -6.35 -4.56 2.38
CA PRO A 68 -6.31 -6.01 2.43
C PRO A 68 -6.66 -6.57 3.81
N LEU A 69 -6.68 -5.73 4.84
CA LEU A 69 -7.00 -6.05 6.22
C LEU A 69 -7.33 -4.77 6.99
N ASP A 70 -7.89 -4.94 8.19
CA ASP A 70 -8.09 -3.87 9.15
C ASP A 70 -6.74 -3.30 9.63
N ALA A 71 -6.58 -1.97 9.56
CA ALA A 71 -5.38 -1.31 10.04
C ALA A 71 -5.65 0.17 10.40
N THR A 72 -4.74 0.73 11.21
CA THR A 72 -4.67 2.17 11.48
C THR A 72 -3.70 2.82 10.50
N VAL A 73 -4.12 3.91 9.87
CA VAL A 73 -3.24 4.73 9.02
C VAL A 73 -2.37 5.61 9.90
N VAL A 74 -1.05 5.44 9.79
CA VAL A 74 -0.05 6.28 10.46
C VAL A 74 0.36 7.44 9.56
N LYS A 75 0.60 7.16 8.28
CA LYS A 75 1.13 8.16 7.33
C LYS A 75 0.78 7.81 5.89
N TRP A 76 0.39 8.79 5.10
CA TRP A 76 0.27 8.69 3.65
C TRP A 76 1.55 9.19 2.96
N ASN A 77 1.93 8.60 1.83
CA ASN A 77 3.05 9.12 1.02
C ASN A 77 2.63 10.38 0.26
N GLN A 78 2.72 11.53 0.93
CA GLN A 78 2.37 12.83 0.32
C GLN A 78 3.22 13.15 -0.92
N LYS A 79 4.46 12.67 -1.00
CA LYS A 79 5.31 12.86 -2.19
C LYS A 79 4.73 12.17 -3.42
N ALA A 80 3.97 11.08 -3.25
CA ALA A 80 3.33 10.39 -4.34
C ALA A 80 2.14 11.19 -4.94
N LEU A 81 1.58 12.17 -4.24
CA LEU A 81 0.58 13.07 -4.82
C LEU A 81 1.22 14.06 -5.82
N GLU A 82 2.45 14.49 -5.55
CA GLU A 82 3.23 15.37 -6.43
C GLU A 82 3.92 14.58 -7.56
N ASN A 83 4.32 13.35 -7.27
CA ASN A 83 5.05 12.48 -8.20
C ASN A 83 4.49 11.04 -8.18
N PRO A 84 3.34 10.78 -8.84
CA PRO A 84 2.63 9.49 -8.75
C PRO A 84 3.43 8.27 -9.20
N LYS A 85 4.39 8.44 -10.14
CA LYS A 85 5.26 7.35 -10.59
C LYS A 85 6.10 6.71 -9.48
N LEU A 86 6.27 7.38 -8.33
CA LEU A 86 7.03 6.83 -7.20
C LEU A 86 6.47 5.49 -6.73
N ILE A 87 5.14 5.33 -6.66
CA ILE A 87 4.54 4.08 -6.19
C ILE A 87 4.66 2.92 -7.21
N SER A 88 5.01 3.24 -8.46
CA SER A 88 5.37 2.27 -9.51
C SER A 88 6.89 2.01 -9.59
N SER A 89 7.71 2.62 -8.73
CA SER A 89 9.17 2.41 -8.72
C SER A 89 9.52 1.03 -8.14
N HIS A 90 10.59 0.42 -8.66
CA HIS A 90 11.17 -0.77 -8.02
C HIS A 90 12.14 -0.41 -6.88
N ASP A 91 12.33 0.87 -6.57
CA ASP A 91 13.06 1.32 -5.38
C ASP A 91 12.14 1.29 -4.15
N ASP A 92 12.46 0.43 -3.18
CA ASP A 92 11.76 0.30 -1.91
C ASP A 92 11.85 1.58 -1.03
N ASN A 93 12.72 2.54 -1.33
CA ASN A 93 12.73 3.82 -0.63
C ASN A 93 11.62 4.77 -1.14
N GLU A 94 11.08 4.49 -2.32
CA GLU A 94 10.14 5.36 -3.02
C GLU A 94 8.73 4.79 -3.08
N ASN A 95 8.60 3.48 -3.28
CA ASN A 95 7.37 2.86 -3.76
C ASN A 95 6.28 2.61 -2.70
N TRP A 96 6.53 3.02 -1.46
CA TRP A 96 5.56 2.90 -0.38
C TRP A 96 4.36 3.82 -0.60
N ILE A 97 3.17 3.31 -0.32
CA ILE A 97 1.91 4.03 -0.48
C ILE A 97 1.53 4.71 0.84
N MET A 98 1.59 3.95 1.93
CA MET A 98 1.25 4.40 3.28
C MET A 98 1.97 3.56 4.34
N VAL A 99 2.03 4.10 5.56
CA VAL A 99 2.46 3.41 6.77
C VAL A 99 1.23 3.06 7.59
N LEU A 100 1.15 1.80 8.03
CA LEU A 100 0.07 1.22 8.80
C LEU A 100 0.54 0.82 10.20
N SER A 101 -0.37 0.79 11.17
CA SER A 101 -0.19 0.18 12.50
C SER A 101 -1.45 -0.60 12.88
N ASP A 102 -1.44 -1.18 14.09
CA ASP A 102 -2.58 -1.91 14.68
C ASP A 102 -3.12 -3.03 13.80
N ILE A 103 -2.23 -3.67 13.03
CA ILE A 103 -2.51 -4.91 12.31
C ILE A 103 -2.47 -6.06 13.32
N ASP A 104 -3.48 -6.93 13.29
CA ASP A 104 -3.50 -8.15 14.09
C ASP A 104 -2.28 -9.03 13.75
N GLU A 105 -1.45 -9.32 14.76
CA GLU A 105 -0.18 -10.02 14.56
C GLU A 105 -0.39 -11.47 14.09
N ASN A 106 -1.44 -12.15 14.55
CA ASN A 106 -1.75 -13.51 14.09
C ASN A 106 -2.16 -13.49 12.62
N LYS A 107 -2.98 -12.52 12.21
CA LYS A 107 -3.37 -12.32 10.80
C LYS A 107 -2.12 -12.04 9.96
N PHE A 108 -1.26 -11.12 10.38
CA PHE A 108 -0.01 -10.80 9.67
C PHE A 108 0.92 -12.01 9.54
N MET A 109 1.14 -12.77 10.62
CA MET A 109 2.00 -13.95 10.61
C MET A 109 1.44 -15.07 9.74
N SER A 110 0.11 -15.16 9.58
CA SER A 110 -0.56 -16.15 8.73
C SER A 110 -0.49 -15.84 7.23
N LEU A 111 -0.08 -14.63 6.84
CA LEU A 111 0.10 -14.25 5.44
C LEU A 111 1.29 -14.98 4.82
N GLU A 112 1.25 -15.12 3.50
CA GLU A 112 2.35 -15.68 2.72
C GLU A 112 3.59 -14.78 2.81
N ASP A 113 4.77 -15.40 2.87
CA ASP A 113 6.03 -14.68 2.75
C ASP A 113 6.16 -14.12 1.33
N PHE A 114 6.62 -12.86 1.23
CA PHE A 114 6.92 -12.22 -0.06
C PHE A 114 8.35 -12.54 -0.52
#